data_AF-A0A661P3V4-F1
#
_entry.id   AF-A0A661P3V4-F1
#
_cell.length_a   1.000
_cell.length_b   1.000
_cell.length_c   1.000
_cell.angle_alpha   90.00
_cell.angle_beta   90.00
_cell.angle_gamma   90.00
#
_symmetry.space_group_name_H-M   'P 1'
#
loop_
_entity.id
_entity.type
_entity.pdbx_description
1 polymer ?
#
loop_
_entity_poly.entity_id
_entity_poly.type
_entity_poly.pdbx_seq_one_letter_code
_entity_poly.pdbx_strand_id
1 'polypeptide(L)'
;MTGLCTYQGHTCMGGSDDDCRASERCRDEGLCTFGPGTINVCMATKVEDCKASTACKDQGHCGLDGEICVAVATADCAASRGCREAGHCSLKRIGRLPNQKTRCAAVSDADCKASLTCKNDGNCAAFENRCAKAGGEPDDSKGR
;
A
#
# COMPACT_ATOMS: atom_id res chain seq x y z
N MET A 1 24.96 -11.93 1.54
CA MET A 1 23.61 -11.76 2.10
C MET A 1 22.81 -12.98 1.68
N THR A 2 22.58 -13.92 2.59
CA THR A 2 21.96 -15.22 2.30
C THR A 2 20.54 -15.23 2.85
N GLY A 3 19.57 -14.91 1.99
CA GLY A 3 18.16 -15.22 2.26
C GLY A 3 17.98 -16.72 2.03
N LEU A 4 17.65 -17.46 3.08
CA LEU A 4 17.27 -18.86 3.00
C LEU A 4 15.88 -18.89 2.36
N CYS A 5 15.84 -19.25 1.09
CA CYS A 5 14.60 -19.46 0.37
C CYS A 5 14.74 -20.78 -0.39
N THR A 6 13.63 -21.50 -0.53
CA THR A 6 13.64 -22.79 -1.22
C THR A 6 13.65 -22.52 -2.72
N TYR A 7 14.74 -22.92 -3.40
CA TYR A 7 14.87 -22.76 -4.84
C TYR A 7 13.98 -23.77 -5.58
N GLN A 8 12.93 -23.28 -6.24
CA GLN A 8 12.07 -24.09 -7.11
C GLN A 8 11.97 -23.44 -8.49
N GLY A 9 12.41 -24.17 -9.52
CA GLY A 9 12.07 -23.87 -10.92
C GLY A 9 12.44 -22.46 -11.42
N HIS A 10 13.59 -21.91 -10.99
CA HIS A 10 14.14 -20.57 -11.32
C HIS A 10 13.66 -19.41 -10.43
N THR A 11 12.93 -19.67 -9.34
CA THR A 11 12.53 -18.62 -8.39
C THR A 11 12.73 -19.08 -6.96
N CYS A 12 13.16 -18.17 -6.10
CA CYS A 12 13.23 -18.42 -4.66
C CYS A 12 11.85 -18.18 -4.04
N MET A 13 11.22 -19.26 -3.57
CA MET A 13 9.91 -19.19 -2.90
C MET A 13 10.08 -19.55 -1.42
N GLY A 14 9.21 -19.01 -0.57
CA GLY A 14 9.16 -19.44 0.82
C GLY A 14 8.74 -20.91 0.87
N GLY A 15 9.44 -21.75 1.63
CA GLY A 15 9.03 -23.12 1.95
C GLY A 15 8.50 -23.26 3.38
N SER A 16 8.52 -22.16 4.15
CA SER A 16 8.12 -22.12 5.55
C SER A 16 7.76 -20.69 5.98
N ASP A 17 7.11 -20.56 7.14
CA ASP A 17 6.87 -19.27 7.79
C ASP A 17 8.18 -18.51 8.03
N ASP A 18 9.26 -19.21 8.37
CA ASP A 18 10.57 -18.59 8.65
C ASP A 18 11.16 -17.96 7.38
N ASP A 19 11.05 -18.64 6.23
CA ASP A 19 11.46 -18.08 4.95
C ASP A 19 10.62 -16.83 4.59
N CYS A 20 9.30 -16.89 4.84
CA CYS A 20 8.42 -15.75 4.61
C CYS A 20 8.76 -14.57 5.51
N ARG A 21 9.02 -14.80 6.81
CA ARG A 21 9.43 -13.75 7.76
C ARG A 21 10.77 -13.11 7.43
N ALA A 22 11.69 -13.89 6.86
CA ALA A 22 12.98 -13.38 6.39
C ALA A 22 12.90 -12.62 5.05
N SER A 23 11.75 -12.67 4.37
CA SER A 23 11.58 -12.07 3.04
C SER A 23 11.30 -10.56 3.08
N GLU A 24 11.66 -9.86 2.00
CA GLU A 24 11.28 -8.46 1.81
C GLU A 24 9.77 -8.27 1.76
N ARG A 25 9.02 -9.26 1.26
CA ARG A 25 7.56 -9.19 1.19
C ARG A 25 6.91 -9.15 2.58
N CYS A 26 7.48 -9.84 3.57
CA CYS A 26 7.03 -9.69 4.94
C CYS A 26 7.29 -8.27 5.47
N ARG A 27 8.52 -7.76 5.30
CA ARG A 27 8.89 -6.41 5.75
C ARG A 27 8.05 -5.32 5.07
N ASP A 28 7.88 -5.42 3.76
CA ASP A 28 7.36 -4.32 2.95
C ASP A 28 5.85 -4.42 2.78
N GLU A 29 5.28 -5.62 2.66
CA GLU A 29 3.85 -5.86 2.41
C GLU A 29 3.11 -6.54 3.58
N GLY A 30 3.80 -7.01 4.63
CA GLY A 30 3.18 -7.75 5.74
C GLY A 30 2.86 -9.22 5.42
N LEU A 31 3.39 -9.76 4.32
CA LEU A 31 3.15 -11.14 3.87
C LEU A 31 4.13 -12.10 4.55
N CYS A 32 3.89 -12.40 5.82
CA CYS A 32 4.84 -13.09 6.69
C CYS A 32 4.53 -14.56 6.97
N THR A 33 3.42 -15.10 6.46
CA THR A 33 3.00 -16.49 6.71
C THR A 33 3.04 -17.30 5.44
N PHE A 34 3.52 -18.53 5.51
CA PHE A 34 3.53 -19.45 4.38
C PHE A 34 2.12 -20.01 4.14
N GLY A 35 1.61 -19.77 2.93
CA GLY A 35 0.24 -20.13 2.57
C GLY A 35 0.02 -21.63 2.37
N PRO A 36 -1.11 -22.20 2.85
CA PRO A 36 -1.48 -23.56 2.54
C PRO A 36 -2.03 -23.66 1.10
N GLY A 37 -1.40 -24.42 0.20
CA GLY A 37 -1.94 -24.64 -1.15
C GLY A 37 -0.97 -25.23 -2.17
N THR A 38 -1.40 -25.28 -3.44
CA THR A 38 -0.59 -25.71 -4.60
C THR A 38 0.40 -24.63 -5.06
N ILE A 39 0.30 -23.42 -4.54
CA ILE A 39 1.19 -22.29 -4.83
C ILE A 39 1.89 -21.90 -3.53
N ASN A 40 3.20 -22.11 -3.48
CA ASN A 40 4.06 -21.80 -2.33
C ASN A 40 4.28 -20.28 -2.23
N VAL A 41 3.32 -19.55 -1.65
CA VAL A 41 3.34 -18.08 -1.58
C VAL A 41 3.21 -17.59 -0.14
N CYS A 42 3.94 -16.51 0.17
CA CYS A 42 3.80 -15.81 1.44
C CYS A 42 2.56 -14.89 1.42
N MET A 43 1.77 -14.95 2.49
CA MET A 43 0.52 -14.22 2.65
C MET A 43 0.44 -13.52 4.01
N ALA A 44 -0.45 -12.55 4.13
CA ALA A 44 -0.82 -11.98 5.40
C ALA A 44 -1.91 -12.84 6.04
N THR A 45 -1.71 -13.23 7.30
CA THR A 45 -2.73 -13.94 8.09
C THR A 45 -3.02 -13.23 9.42
N LYS A 46 -2.21 -12.22 9.77
CA LYS A 46 -2.29 -11.46 11.01
C LYS A 46 -2.29 -9.98 10.71
N VAL A 47 -3.17 -9.25 11.37
CA VAL A 47 -3.25 -7.78 11.24
C VAL A 47 -1.97 -7.12 11.77
N GLU A 48 -1.30 -7.75 12.73
CA GLU A 48 -0.05 -7.29 13.34
C GLU A 48 1.08 -7.23 12.30
N ASP A 49 1.15 -8.20 11.39
CA ASP A 49 2.13 -8.22 10.30
C ASP A 49 1.86 -7.07 9.32
N CYS A 50 0.58 -6.80 9.00
CA CYS A 50 0.19 -5.64 8.20
C CYS A 50 0.59 -4.33 8.87
N LYS A 51 0.32 -4.17 10.17
CA LYS A 51 0.67 -2.95 10.93
C LYS A 51 2.18 -2.74 11.04
N ALA A 52 2.97 -3.80 11.10
CA ALA A 52 4.42 -3.71 11.16
C ALA A 52 5.06 -3.34 9.80
N SER A 53 4.34 -3.59 8.70
CA SER A 53 4.86 -3.43 7.34
C SER A 53 5.17 -1.98 6.95
N THR A 54 6.09 -1.82 5.99
CA THR A 54 6.33 -0.54 5.32
C THR A 54 5.07 -0.04 4.62
N ALA A 55 4.28 -0.92 3.99
CA ALA A 55 3.03 -0.55 3.32
C ALA A 55 1.98 0.07 4.27
N CYS A 56 1.90 -0.36 5.53
CA CYS A 56 1.05 0.33 6.51
C CYS A 56 1.51 1.78 6.75
N LYS A 57 2.82 1.98 7.02
CA LYS A 57 3.38 3.31 7.28
C LYS A 57 3.28 4.24 6.09
N ASP A 58 3.51 3.71 4.89
CA ASP A 58 3.63 4.53 3.69
C ASP A 58 2.31 4.71 2.96
N GLN A 59 1.48 3.67 2.93
CA GLN A 59 0.27 3.58 2.08
C GLN A 59 -1.02 3.37 2.88
N GLY A 60 -0.95 3.18 4.21
CA GLY A 60 -2.12 2.92 5.06
C GLY A 60 -2.65 1.49 4.94
N HIS A 61 -1.87 0.53 4.42
CA HIS A 61 -2.28 -0.87 4.31
C HIS A 61 -2.13 -1.63 5.65
N CYS A 62 -2.84 -1.15 6.67
CA CYS A 62 -2.67 -1.61 8.06
C CYS A 62 -3.67 -2.70 8.49
N GLY A 63 -4.65 -3.03 7.65
CA GLY A 63 -5.67 -4.04 7.91
C GLY A 63 -5.53 -5.27 7.01
N LEU A 64 -6.28 -6.31 7.35
CA LEU A 64 -6.32 -7.58 6.63
C LEU A 64 -7.64 -7.71 5.85
N ASP A 65 -7.57 -8.02 4.55
CA ASP A 65 -8.72 -8.43 3.72
C ASP A 65 -8.33 -9.68 2.93
N GLY A 66 -8.87 -10.83 3.34
CA GLY A 66 -8.41 -12.12 2.86
C GLY A 66 -6.96 -12.40 3.27
N GLU A 67 -6.10 -12.57 2.27
CA GLU A 67 -4.70 -13.01 2.43
C GLU A 67 -3.68 -11.87 2.21
N ILE A 68 -4.16 -10.61 2.13
CA ILE A 68 -3.32 -9.45 1.86
C ILE A 68 -3.60 -8.28 2.81
N CYS A 69 -2.61 -7.40 2.93
CA CYS A 69 -2.73 -6.16 3.69
C CYS A 69 -3.34 -5.03 2.84
N VAL A 70 -4.38 -4.40 3.36
CA VAL A 70 -5.10 -3.28 2.72
C VAL A 70 -5.48 -2.21 3.75
N ALA A 71 -5.87 -1.03 3.28
CA ALA A 71 -6.50 -0.05 4.15
C ALA A 71 -7.94 -0.51 4.46
N VAL A 72 -8.33 -0.57 5.73
CA VAL A 72 -9.69 -0.99 6.13
C VAL A 72 -10.47 0.12 6.81
N ALA A 73 -9.77 1.18 7.25
CA ALA A 73 -10.35 2.37 7.85
C ALA A 73 -9.70 3.65 7.31
N THR A 74 -10.43 4.75 7.34
CA THR A 74 -9.89 6.09 7.05
C THR A 74 -8.74 6.45 8.00
N ALA A 75 -8.74 5.94 9.23
CA ALA A 75 -7.65 6.15 10.18
C ALA A 75 -6.31 5.57 9.68
N ASP A 76 -6.35 4.44 8.97
CA ASP A 76 -5.14 3.84 8.38
C ASP A 76 -4.54 4.77 7.32
N CYS A 77 -5.41 5.36 6.49
CA CYS A 77 -5.01 6.34 5.48
C CYS A 77 -4.48 7.62 6.11
N ALA A 78 -5.19 8.19 7.08
CA ALA A 78 -4.81 9.43 7.74
C ALA A 78 -3.47 9.35 8.47
N ALA A 79 -3.13 8.18 9.02
CA ALA A 79 -1.85 7.94 9.69
C ALA A 79 -0.68 7.70 8.71
N SER A 80 -0.96 7.45 7.43
CA SER A 80 0.07 7.11 6.44
C SER A 80 0.89 8.31 5.98
N ARG A 81 2.13 8.04 5.55
CA ARG A 81 2.98 9.02 4.86
C ARG A 81 2.31 9.53 3.58
N GLY A 82 1.62 8.66 2.84
CA GLY A 82 0.85 9.02 1.64
C GLY A 82 -0.23 10.07 1.89
N CYS A 83 -0.88 10.07 3.05
CA CYS A 83 -1.78 11.17 3.42
C CYS A 83 -1.03 12.49 3.58
N ARG A 84 0.03 12.51 4.40
CA ARG A 84 0.81 13.73 4.67
C ARG A 84 1.44 14.30 3.40
N GLU A 85 1.97 13.46 2.53
CA GLU A 85 2.77 13.89 1.39
C GLU A 85 1.92 14.12 0.14
N ALA A 86 1.02 13.19 -0.18
CA ALA A 86 0.26 13.17 -1.43
C ALA A 86 -1.25 13.42 -1.26
N GLY A 87 -1.74 13.64 -0.03
CA GLY A 87 -3.16 13.86 0.25
C GLY A 87 -4.00 12.59 0.11
N HIS A 88 -3.41 11.41 0.22
CA HIS A 88 -4.15 10.13 0.21
C HIS A 88 -4.74 9.80 1.59
N CYS A 89 -5.55 10.71 2.13
CA CYS A 89 -6.02 10.64 3.51
C CYS A 89 -7.34 9.86 3.69
N SER A 90 -8.02 9.54 2.60
CA SER A 90 -9.36 8.97 2.66
C SER A 90 -9.42 7.54 2.13
N LEU A 91 -10.20 6.70 2.81
CA LEU A 91 -10.46 5.33 2.38
C LEU A 91 -11.42 5.32 1.18
N LYS A 92 -10.99 4.75 0.06
CA LYS A 92 -11.81 4.61 -1.14
C LYS A 92 -11.95 3.15 -1.53
N ARG A 93 -13.18 2.73 -1.82
CA ARG A 93 -13.43 1.43 -2.47
C ARG A 93 -13.03 1.49 -3.94
N ILE A 94 -12.19 0.55 -4.35
CA ILE A 94 -11.74 0.34 -5.72
C ILE A 94 -12.09 -1.09 -6.10
N GLY A 95 -13.36 -1.36 -6.42
CA GLY A 95 -13.86 -2.69 -6.78
C GLY A 95 -13.38 -3.21 -8.15
N ARG A 96 -12.11 -2.94 -8.52
CA ARG A 96 -11.51 -3.38 -9.80
C ARG A 96 -10.61 -4.60 -9.67
N LEU A 97 -10.12 -4.92 -8.47
CA LEU A 97 -9.26 -6.09 -8.24
C LEU A 97 -9.95 -7.07 -7.28
N PRO A 98 -9.89 -8.39 -7.55
CA PRO A 98 -10.56 -9.40 -6.72
C PRO A 98 -10.07 -9.39 -5.27
N ASN A 99 -8.78 -9.07 -5.08
CA ASN A 99 -8.11 -9.17 -3.78
C ASN A 99 -7.80 -7.81 -3.15
N GLN A 100 -8.03 -6.68 -3.81
CA GLN A 100 -7.79 -5.35 -3.25
C GLN A 100 -8.99 -4.45 -3.51
N LYS A 101 -9.92 -4.43 -2.54
CA LYS A 101 -11.19 -3.71 -2.66
C LYS A 101 -11.11 -2.26 -2.19
N THR A 102 -10.05 -1.90 -1.48
CA THR A 102 -9.88 -0.59 -0.85
C THR A 102 -8.47 -0.07 -1.04
N ARG A 103 -8.34 1.26 -1.09
CA ARG A 103 -7.06 1.96 -1.02
C ARG A 103 -7.22 3.32 -0.37
N CYS A 104 -6.10 3.91 0.02
CA CYS A 104 -6.03 5.31 0.38
C CYS A 104 -5.97 6.20 -0.88
N ALA A 105 -6.70 7.30 -0.87
CA ALA A 105 -6.85 8.20 -2.01
C ALA A 105 -7.19 9.62 -1.56
N ALA A 106 -6.93 10.60 -2.44
CA ALA A 106 -7.50 11.94 -2.32
C ALA A 106 -8.93 11.90 -2.85
N VAL A 107 -9.93 12.01 -1.98
CA VAL A 107 -11.36 11.99 -2.37
C VAL A 107 -12.00 13.36 -2.24
N SER A 108 -11.32 14.30 -1.60
CA SER A 108 -11.78 15.67 -1.38
C SER A 108 -10.61 16.66 -1.45
N ASP A 109 -10.91 17.90 -1.79
CA ASP A 109 -9.93 18.99 -1.73
C ASP A 109 -9.36 19.17 -0.32
N ALA A 110 -10.09 18.76 0.73
CA ALA A 110 -9.61 18.80 2.10
C ALA A 110 -8.41 17.85 2.29
N ASP A 111 -8.45 16.65 1.69
CA ASP A 111 -7.32 15.73 1.74
C ASP A 111 -6.08 16.36 1.08
N CYS A 112 -6.28 17.05 -0.05
CA CYS A 112 -5.20 17.71 -0.77
C CYS A 112 -4.65 18.94 -0.05
N LYS A 113 -5.52 19.81 0.48
CA LYS A 113 -5.14 21.05 1.17
C LYS A 113 -4.27 20.81 2.41
N ALA A 114 -4.42 19.65 3.07
CA ALA A 114 -3.59 19.28 4.21
C ALA A 114 -2.19 18.76 3.81
N SER A 115 -2.00 18.35 2.56
CA SER A 115 -0.81 17.63 2.09
C SER A 115 0.38 18.53 1.73
N LEU A 116 1.57 17.93 1.66
CA LEU A 116 2.77 18.62 1.16
C LEU A 116 2.67 18.94 -0.34
N THR A 117 2.04 18.12 -1.17
CA THR A 117 1.93 18.44 -2.60
C THR A 117 1.09 19.70 -2.87
N CYS A 118 0.08 20.00 -2.05
CA CYS A 118 -0.59 21.30 -2.11
C CYS A 118 0.34 22.45 -1.70
N LYS A 119 1.09 22.27 -0.59
CA LYS A 119 1.98 23.31 -0.04
C LYS A 119 3.17 23.62 -0.95
N ASN A 120 3.72 22.60 -1.60
CA ASN A 120 4.96 22.71 -2.38
C ASN A 120 4.68 22.92 -3.88
N ASP A 121 3.66 22.25 -4.42
CA ASP A 121 3.44 22.17 -5.87
C ASP A 121 2.15 22.88 -6.32
N GLY A 122 1.32 23.33 -5.38
CA GLY A 122 0.01 23.94 -5.66
C GLY A 122 -1.09 22.94 -6.02
N ASN A 123 -0.85 21.64 -5.84
CA ASN A 123 -1.81 20.57 -6.11
C ASN A 123 -2.85 20.45 -4.99
N CYS A 124 -3.78 21.40 -4.92
CA CYS A 124 -4.72 21.55 -3.81
C CYS A 124 -6.15 21.05 -4.10
N ALA A 125 -6.42 20.52 -5.29
CA ALA A 125 -7.73 20.02 -5.69
C ALA A 125 -7.70 18.49 -5.87
N ALA A 126 -8.74 17.80 -5.40
CA ALA A 126 -8.86 16.36 -5.63
C ALA A 126 -9.40 16.07 -7.04
N PHE A 127 -8.66 15.26 -7.79
CA PHE A 127 -9.01 14.84 -9.14
C PHE A 127 -8.58 13.40 -9.37
N GLU A 128 -9.47 12.54 -9.84
CA GLU A 128 -9.17 11.12 -10.13
C GLU A 128 -8.37 10.37 -9.04
N ASN A 129 -8.73 10.55 -7.77
CA ASN A 129 -8.09 9.91 -6.60
C ASN A 129 -6.72 10.48 -6.20
N ARG A 130 -6.24 11.52 -6.88
CA ARG A 130 -4.97 12.19 -6.62
C ARG A 130 -5.18 13.68 -6.40
N CYS A 131 -4.16 14.35 -5.92
CA CYS A 131 -4.14 15.80 -5.85
C CYS A 131 -3.60 16.38 -7.15
N ALA A 132 -4.23 17.46 -7.61
CA ALA A 132 -3.89 18.16 -8.85
C ALA A 132 -4.09 19.68 -8.67
N LYS A 133 -3.60 20.46 -9.63
CA LYS A 133 -3.93 21.88 -9.73
C LYS A 133 -5.41 22.07 -10.05
N ALA A 134 -5.95 23.24 -9.70
CA ALA A 134 -7.30 23.61 -10.09
C ALA A 134 -7.43 23.55 -11.63
N GLY A 135 -8.39 22.74 -12.12
CA GLY A 135 -8.57 22.49 -13.56
C GLY A 135 -8.27 21.06 -14.03
N GLY A 136 -7.63 20.22 -13.22
CA GLY A 136 -7.44 18.79 -13.52
C GLY A 136 -6.34 18.45 -14.54
N GLU A 137 -5.52 19.43 -14.93
CA GLU A 137 -4.41 19.19 -15.86
C GLU A 137 -3.33 18.26 -15.25
N PRO A 138 -2.93 17.19 -15.96
CA PRO A 138 -1.75 16.41 -15.61
C PRO A 138 -0.51 17.32 -15.67
N ASP A 139 0.37 17.21 -14.67
CA ASP A 139 1.66 17.89 -14.68
C ASP A 139 2.61 17.19 -15.69
N ASP A 140 2.54 17.59 -16.96
CA ASP A 140 3.46 17.16 -18.03
C ASP A 140 4.85 17.86 -17.93
N SER A 141 5.19 18.49 -16.80
CA SER A 141 6.40 19.31 -16.67
C SER A 141 7.69 18.53 -16.38
N LYS A 142 7.71 17.20 -16.52
CA LYS A 142 8.95 16.38 -16.42
C LYS A 142 9.14 15.47 -17.63
N GLY A 143 9.21 16.09 -18.81
CA GLY A 143 9.73 15.48 -20.03
C GLY A 143 10.75 16.40 -20.70
N ARG A 144 12.00 16.40 -20.21
CA ARG A 144 13.21 16.79 -20.95
C ARG A 144 14.40 16.02 -20.41
#